data_AF-X0JZC7-F1
#
_entry.id   AF-X0JZC7-F1
#
_cell.length_a   1.000
_cell.length_b   1.000
_cell.length_c   1.000
_cell.angle_alpha   90.00
_cell.angle_beta   90.00
_cell.angle_gamma   90.00
#
_symmetry.space_group_name_H-M   'P 1'
#
loop_
_entity.id
_entity.type
_entity.pdbx_description
1 polymer ?
#
loop_
_entity_poly.entity_id
_entity_poly.type
_entity_poly.pdbx_seq_one_letter_code
_entity_poly.pdbx_strand_id
1 'polypeptide(L)'
;MPNTNWLWFRVFANLGLKKNGGKFSQERLDSDIEHLETFYRGGGWSNDGPEGIHQMDYYSSSFAIQLLQLLYAKLAGEEDPKRAEEFKRRAQQVALDLIHYFDDEGRAIPYGRSVGYRFAMVSFWGALAHADVELPAPLTWGMVKGVVFRHLRWWQTQGDIWTSSGTLSIGYSYPNMYMAENYNSPGSPYWACLAFMCLATPEDHPFWTSDEESTSGVIPKMKALSQPGHIMSYLGGHCMLLSSGQACSYPMKGTHAKYGGFAYSSAYGYSVPPGLFSLEQYALASQLGLSDDGGEYWKTRRLCEYAGIEDREGTPVLVSIWKPFPDVTIRTILIPSQEETPNWHLRVHHIKSGREVMTADGSFAISNVNSTNGRYLEPYDETKHEGTSPKIIGNYDLKTPDGWASGKSGAFAVSKGAVGIKALEPAEQRQAMLVNADPNSNLVESRSTIPTLQHTIKAGESVWYVSAIYAKPSGVGVNKESYLDGWAKTPPIPGWLEKEMNA
;
A
#
# COMPACT_ATOMS: atom_id res chain seq x y z
N MET A 1 23.61 18.91 -2.01
CA MET A 1 22.63 17.86 -1.67
C MET A 1 21.27 18.36 -2.14
N PRO A 2 20.43 17.50 -2.74
CA PRO A 2 19.06 17.88 -3.09
C PRO A 2 18.27 18.25 -1.83
N ASN A 3 17.22 19.05 -2.01
CA ASN A 3 16.36 19.53 -0.93
C ASN A 3 15.35 18.45 -0.48
N THR A 4 15.87 17.37 0.12
CA THR A 4 15.13 16.15 0.51
C THR A 4 15.72 15.55 1.78
N ASN A 5 15.27 14.36 2.19
CA ASN A 5 15.90 13.56 3.26
C ASN A 5 17.42 13.41 3.14
N TRP A 6 18.00 13.62 1.96
CA TRP A 6 19.43 13.44 1.72
C TRP A 6 20.31 14.33 2.61
N LEU A 7 19.76 15.42 3.12
CA LEU A 7 20.43 16.27 4.12
C LEU A 7 20.80 15.48 5.39
N TRP A 8 20.01 14.47 5.78
CA TRP A 8 20.35 13.59 6.91
C TRP A 8 21.68 12.87 6.69
N PHE A 9 22.00 12.42 5.48
CA PHE A 9 23.30 11.77 5.23
C PHE A 9 24.47 12.74 5.47
N ARG A 10 24.31 14.03 5.16
CA ARG A 10 25.32 15.04 5.44
C ARG A 10 25.41 15.36 6.94
N VAL A 11 24.28 15.38 7.65
CA VAL A 11 24.24 15.47 9.12
C VAL A 11 25.05 14.33 9.74
N PHE A 12 24.76 13.09 9.36
CA PHE A 12 25.45 11.91 9.90
C PHE A 12 26.92 11.82 9.51
N ALA A 13 27.30 12.25 8.30
CA ALA A 13 28.71 12.37 7.93
C ALA A 13 29.45 13.37 8.84
N ASN A 14 28.86 14.53 9.14
CA ASN A 14 29.47 15.50 10.05
C ASN A 14 29.50 15.02 11.50
N LEU A 15 28.44 14.36 11.98
CA LEU A 15 28.42 13.75 13.32
C LEU A 15 29.52 12.69 13.47
N GLY A 16 29.67 11.81 12.47
CA GLY A 16 30.72 10.82 12.45
C GLY A 16 32.11 11.44 12.48
N LEU A 17 32.36 12.46 11.64
CA LEU A 17 33.63 13.20 11.64
C LEU A 17 33.90 13.88 12.98
N LYS A 18 32.90 14.56 13.55
CA LYS A 18 32.98 15.21 14.87
C LYS A 18 33.36 14.22 15.97
N LYS A 19 32.67 13.08 16.06
CA LYS A 19 32.91 12.06 17.09
C LYS A 19 34.31 11.43 17.00
N ASN A 20 34.89 11.39 15.80
CA ASN A 20 36.21 10.81 15.54
C ASN A 20 37.34 11.86 15.45
N GLY A 21 37.09 13.12 15.83
CA GLY A 21 38.10 14.19 15.77
C GLY A 21 38.50 14.62 14.35
N GLY A 22 37.73 14.24 13.34
CA GLY A 22 37.92 14.66 11.95
C GLY A 22 37.44 16.09 11.68
N LYS A 23 37.80 16.63 10.50
CA LYS A 23 37.32 17.95 10.07
C LYS A 23 35.83 17.89 9.74
N PHE A 24 35.01 18.62 10.49
CA PHE A 24 33.56 18.73 10.28
C PHE A 24 33.12 20.19 10.24
N SER A 25 31.85 20.44 9.91
CA SER A 25 31.24 21.78 9.94
C SER A 25 30.01 21.77 10.85
N GLN A 26 30.12 22.40 12.02
CA GLN A 26 29.00 22.57 12.96
C GLN A 26 27.89 23.41 12.34
N GLU A 27 28.24 24.53 11.69
CA GLU A 27 27.30 25.39 10.97
C GLU A 27 26.47 24.61 9.94
N ARG A 28 27.10 23.73 9.14
CA ARG A 28 26.38 22.93 8.15
C ARG A 28 25.44 21.92 8.80
N LEU A 29 25.90 21.26 9.86
CA LEU A 29 25.10 20.32 10.63
C LEU A 29 23.84 21.01 11.17
N ASP A 30 24.01 22.16 11.82
CA ASP A 30 22.90 22.92 12.42
C ASP A 30 21.91 23.40 11.36
N SER A 31 22.41 24.00 10.27
CA SER A 31 21.58 24.51 9.17
C SER A 31 20.77 23.41 8.47
N ASP A 32 21.33 22.21 8.36
CA ASP A 32 20.66 21.09 7.71
C ASP A 32 19.55 20.54 8.58
N ILE A 33 19.80 20.42 9.89
CA ILE A 33 18.80 19.95 10.85
C ILE A 33 17.66 20.97 10.91
N GLU A 34 17.95 22.26 11.05
CA GLU A 34 16.93 23.31 11.04
C GLU A 34 16.06 23.26 9.78
N HIS A 35 16.68 23.04 8.63
CA HIS A 35 15.94 22.88 7.38
C HIS A 35 15.12 21.58 7.33
N LEU A 36 15.66 20.46 7.82
CA LEU A 36 14.94 19.18 7.90
C LEU A 36 13.73 19.25 8.84
N GLU A 37 13.79 20.07 9.88
CA GLU A 37 12.64 20.32 10.77
C GLU A 37 11.45 20.93 10.02
N THR A 38 11.68 21.68 8.93
CA THR A 38 10.60 22.22 8.09
C THR A 38 9.80 21.15 7.33
N PHE A 39 10.30 19.91 7.29
CA PHE A 39 9.64 18.79 6.63
C PHE A 39 8.63 18.08 7.54
N TYR A 40 8.68 18.35 8.85
CA TYR A 40 7.72 17.79 9.81
C TYR A 40 6.30 18.33 9.54
N ARG A 41 5.29 17.45 9.64
CA ARG A 41 3.88 17.80 9.38
C ARG A 41 2.97 17.59 10.58
N GLY A 42 3.43 16.90 11.61
CA GLY A 42 2.67 16.61 12.83
C GLY A 42 2.42 15.12 13.01
N GLY A 43 2.01 14.72 14.20
CA GLY A 43 1.69 13.31 14.53
C GLY A 43 2.87 12.35 14.36
N GLY A 44 4.10 12.86 14.32
CA GLY A 44 5.30 12.08 14.02
C GLY A 44 5.59 11.92 12.52
N TRP A 45 4.74 12.40 11.63
CA TRP A 45 4.98 12.30 10.19
C TRP A 45 5.82 13.45 9.64
N SER A 46 6.67 13.13 8.66
CA SER A 46 7.47 14.09 7.91
C SER A 46 7.38 13.78 6.42
N ASN A 47 7.33 14.83 5.60
CA ASN A 47 7.48 14.68 4.17
C ASN A 47 8.93 14.35 3.81
N ASP A 48 9.14 13.68 2.67
CA ASP A 48 10.46 13.63 2.06
C ASP A 48 10.80 14.89 1.24
N GLY A 49 10.73 16.06 1.90
CA GLY A 49 11.05 17.35 1.29
C GLY A 49 10.17 18.50 1.83
N PRO A 50 10.28 19.69 1.21
CA PRO A 50 9.58 20.90 1.66
C PRO A 50 8.05 20.79 1.52
N GLU A 51 7.36 21.87 1.86
CA GLU A 51 5.91 21.99 1.68
C GLU A 51 5.51 21.72 0.22
N GLY A 52 4.39 21.02 0.02
CA GLY A 52 3.92 20.57 -1.31
C GLY A 52 4.50 19.22 -1.77
N ILE A 53 5.48 18.64 -1.08
CA ILE A 53 5.90 17.25 -1.31
C ILE A 53 4.99 16.32 -0.53
N HIS A 54 4.38 15.32 -1.17
CA HIS A 54 3.34 14.50 -0.54
C HIS A 54 3.83 13.17 0.03
N GLN A 55 5.10 12.81 -0.16
CA GLN A 55 5.60 11.45 0.07
C GLN A 55 5.75 11.13 1.57
N MET A 56 4.85 10.28 2.09
CA MET A 56 4.88 9.70 3.43
C MET A 56 4.78 8.16 3.36
N ASP A 57 5.85 7.52 2.88
CA ASP A 57 6.00 6.07 2.74
C ASP A 57 6.99 5.51 3.78
N TYR A 58 7.25 4.19 3.77
CA TYR A 58 8.23 3.57 4.68
C TYR A 58 9.65 4.14 4.59
N TYR A 59 10.01 4.77 3.45
CA TYR A 59 11.30 5.45 3.35
C TYR A 59 11.35 6.59 4.36
N SER A 60 10.33 7.47 4.35
CA SER A 60 10.24 8.55 5.33
C SER A 60 9.93 8.05 6.75
N SER A 61 8.97 7.16 6.90
CA SER A 61 8.38 6.83 8.20
C SER A 61 9.07 5.70 8.93
N SER A 62 9.89 4.88 8.25
CA SER A 62 10.55 3.74 8.88
C SER A 62 12.06 3.78 8.77
N PHE A 63 12.63 3.62 7.57
CA PHE A 63 14.04 3.28 7.42
C PHE A 63 14.96 4.41 6.97
N ALA A 64 14.45 5.62 6.72
CA ALA A 64 15.27 6.82 6.55
C ALA A 64 14.98 7.87 7.62
N ILE A 65 14.03 8.79 7.41
CA ILE A 65 13.91 10.00 8.25
C ILE A 65 13.67 9.64 9.73
N GLN A 66 12.69 8.80 10.03
CA GLN A 66 12.39 8.41 11.42
C GLN A 66 13.54 7.65 12.10
N LEU A 67 14.12 6.65 11.43
CA LEU A 67 15.29 5.95 11.95
C LEU A 67 16.47 6.90 12.18
N LEU A 68 16.73 7.84 11.27
CA LEU A 68 17.83 8.80 11.38
C LEU A 68 17.58 9.83 12.50
N GLN A 69 16.34 10.23 12.75
CA GLN A 69 15.99 11.05 13.92
C GLN A 69 16.28 10.32 15.24
N LEU A 70 15.92 9.03 15.33
CA LEU A 70 16.17 8.21 16.52
C LEU A 70 17.67 7.93 16.74
N LEU A 71 18.40 7.66 15.66
CA LEU A 71 19.86 7.54 15.72
C LEU A 71 20.52 8.87 16.14
N TYR A 72 20.01 10.01 15.69
CA TYR A 72 20.49 11.32 16.13
C TYR A 72 20.27 11.48 17.64
N ALA A 73 19.06 11.20 18.12
CA ALA A 73 18.73 11.27 19.54
C ALA A 73 19.66 10.40 20.40
N LYS A 74 20.04 9.22 19.91
CA LYS A 74 20.97 8.33 20.61
C LYS A 74 22.43 8.80 20.57
N LEU A 75 22.91 9.29 19.43
CA LEU A 75 24.33 9.62 19.22
C LEU A 75 24.74 11.03 19.66
N ALA A 76 23.81 11.99 19.56
CA ALA A 76 24.04 13.41 19.81
C ALA A 76 23.16 13.98 20.93
N GLY A 77 22.27 13.16 21.54
CA GLY A 77 21.28 13.66 22.51
C GLY A 77 21.85 14.23 23.81
N GLU A 78 23.05 13.83 24.23
CA GLU A 78 23.72 14.48 25.38
C GLU A 78 24.13 15.93 25.08
N GLU A 79 24.54 16.20 23.84
CA GLU A 79 24.92 17.54 23.38
C GLU A 79 23.70 18.40 23.01
N ASP A 80 22.59 17.75 22.64
CA ASP A 80 21.37 18.38 22.17
C ASP A 80 20.10 17.70 22.72
N PRO A 81 19.88 17.79 24.05
CA PRO A 81 18.82 17.03 24.72
C PRO A 81 17.43 17.47 24.30
N LYS A 82 17.22 18.76 24.00
CA LYS A 82 15.91 19.27 23.60
C LYS A 82 15.43 18.65 22.29
N ARG A 83 16.32 18.54 21.30
CA ARG A 83 15.98 17.95 20.00
C ARG A 83 15.85 16.43 20.08
N ALA A 84 16.71 15.78 20.88
CA ALA A 84 16.59 14.36 21.13
C ALA A 84 15.22 14.01 21.71
N GLU A 85 14.77 14.71 22.76
CA GLU A 85 13.44 14.51 23.35
C GLU A 85 12.31 14.77 22.35
N GLU A 86 12.43 15.80 21.51
CA GLU A 86 11.45 16.06 20.47
C GLU A 86 11.38 14.94 19.42
N PHE A 87 12.51 14.38 18.99
CA PHE A 87 12.55 13.23 18.09
C PHE A 87 11.96 11.97 18.72
N LYS A 88 12.25 11.70 19.99
CA LYS A 88 11.61 10.59 20.73
C LYS A 88 10.10 10.79 20.83
N ARG A 89 9.64 12.02 21.13
CA ARG A 89 8.21 12.36 21.18
C ARG A 89 7.51 12.15 19.83
N ARG A 90 8.15 12.53 18.72
CA ARG A 90 7.64 12.26 17.36
C ARG A 90 7.54 10.76 17.08
N ALA A 91 8.55 10.00 17.49
CA ALA A 91 8.56 8.56 17.32
C ALA A 91 7.45 7.88 18.14
N GLN A 92 7.16 8.33 19.36
CA GLN A 92 6.00 7.87 20.13
C GLN A 92 4.70 8.11 19.35
N GLN A 93 4.50 9.30 18.79
CA GLN A 93 3.28 9.60 18.03
C GLN A 93 3.11 8.69 16.80
N VAL A 94 4.18 8.55 16.00
CA VAL A 94 4.12 7.75 14.76
C VAL A 94 4.03 6.24 15.03
N ALA A 95 4.52 5.76 16.18
CA ALA A 95 4.43 4.35 16.56
C ALA A 95 2.97 3.86 16.62
N LEU A 96 2.07 4.71 17.12
CA LEU A 96 0.63 4.41 17.18
C LEU A 96 -0.01 4.29 15.79
N ASP A 97 0.62 4.84 14.75
CA ASP A 97 0.15 4.77 13.36
C ASP A 97 0.80 3.61 12.61
N LEU A 98 2.13 3.47 12.72
CA LEU A 98 2.91 2.44 12.03
C LEU A 98 2.56 1.02 12.46
N ILE A 99 2.01 0.84 13.66
CA ILE A 99 1.54 -0.47 14.12
C ILE A 99 0.47 -1.07 13.20
N HIS A 100 -0.31 -0.23 12.51
CA HIS A 100 -1.37 -0.68 11.59
C HIS A 100 -0.85 -1.12 10.21
N TYR A 101 0.43 -0.94 9.92
CA TYR A 101 1.02 -1.29 8.61
C TYR A 101 1.49 -2.74 8.51
N PHE A 102 1.41 -3.51 9.59
CA PHE A 102 1.85 -4.89 9.68
C PHE A 102 0.70 -5.79 10.11
N ASP A 103 0.56 -6.95 9.48
CA ASP A 103 -0.43 -7.95 9.89
C ASP A 103 0.14 -9.04 10.80
N ASP A 104 -0.75 -9.90 11.29
CA ASP A 104 -0.43 -10.98 12.22
C ASP A 104 0.38 -12.11 11.59
N GLU A 105 0.52 -12.16 10.27
CA GLU A 105 1.45 -13.05 9.59
C GLU A 105 2.86 -12.45 9.49
N GLY A 106 3.03 -11.16 9.82
CA GLY A 106 4.28 -10.42 9.71
C GLY A 106 4.47 -9.68 8.38
N ARG A 107 3.46 -9.69 7.51
CA ARG A 107 3.52 -8.96 6.23
C ARG A 107 3.38 -7.47 6.50
N ALA A 108 4.28 -6.69 5.91
CA ALA A 108 4.09 -5.25 5.78
C ALA A 108 3.21 -4.98 4.55
N ILE A 109 2.33 -3.98 4.62
CA ILE A 109 1.57 -3.53 3.44
C ILE A 109 2.56 -2.94 2.43
N PRO A 110 2.71 -3.49 1.21
CA PRO A 110 3.57 -2.87 0.20
C PRO A 110 2.91 -1.58 -0.28
N TYR A 111 3.55 -0.45 0.00
CA TYR A 111 3.05 0.88 -0.32
C TYR A 111 4.21 1.86 -0.56
N GLY A 112 4.06 2.72 -1.57
CA GLY A 112 5.05 3.75 -1.90
C GLY A 112 6.28 3.23 -2.65
N ARG A 113 7.37 3.99 -2.60
CA ARG A 113 8.64 3.62 -3.24
C ARG A 113 9.51 2.78 -2.32
N SER A 114 10.61 2.26 -2.86
CA SER A 114 11.66 1.57 -2.10
C SER A 114 11.17 0.34 -1.33
N VAL A 115 10.01 -0.22 -1.72
CA VAL A 115 9.51 -1.46 -1.11
C VAL A 115 10.42 -2.66 -1.38
N GLY A 116 11.34 -2.55 -2.35
CA GLY A 116 12.43 -3.51 -2.55
C GLY A 116 13.41 -3.58 -1.38
N TYR A 117 13.43 -2.59 -0.46
CA TYR A 117 14.19 -2.62 0.79
C TYR A 117 13.41 -3.40 1.85
N ARG A 118 12.92 -4.56 1.45
CA ARG A 118 11.72 -5.21 1.95
C ARG A 118 11.77 -5.58 3.44
N PHE A 119 12.96 -5.91 3.95
CA PHE A 119 13.21 -6.14 5.37
C PHE A 119 13.27 -4.82 6.18
N ALA A 120 13.74 -3.73 5.56
CA ALA A 120 13.92 -2.44 6.24
C ALA A 120 12.59 -1.79 6.63
N MET A 121 11.46 -2.24 6.09
CA MET A 121 10.14 -1.71 6.47
C MET A 121 9.91 -1.74 7.98
N VAL A 122 10.51 -2.69 8.70
CA VAL A 122 10.39 -2.85 10.16
C VAL A 122 11.43 -2.08 10.98
N SER A 123 12.38 -1.39 10.34
CA SER A 123 13.56 -0.78 10.98
C SER A 123 13.25 0.22 12.08
N PHE A 124 12.15 0.98 11.95
CA PHE A 124 11.67 1.90 12.98
C PHE A 124 11.57 1.27 14.37
N TRP A 125 11.05 0.04 14.45
CA TRP A 125 10.81 -0.65 15.71
C TRP A 125 12.11 -1.01 16.43
N GLY A 126 13.15 -1.39 15.69
CA GLY A 126 14.48 -1.60 16.24
C GLY A 126 15.15 -0.28 16.65
N ALA A 127 14.93 0.80 15.91
CA ALA A 127 15.43 2.12 16.24
C ALA A 127 14.78 2.70 17.51
N LEU A 128 13.49 2.44 17.74
CA LEU A 128 12.79 2.80 18.98
C LEU A 128 13.45 2.19 20.21
N ALA A 129 13.74 0.88 20.15
CA ALA A 129 14.44 0.17 21.22
C ALA A 129 15.85 0.75 21.44
N HIS A 130 16.61 0.92 20.35
CA HIS A 130 17.99 1.40 20.45
C HIS A 130 18.11 2.83 21.00
N ALA A 131 17.12 3.69 20.72
CA ALA A 131 17.08 5.07 21.18
C ALA A 131 16.44 5.24 22.57
N ASP A 132 16.13 4.16 23.29
CA ASP A 132 15.49 4.17 24.62
C ASP A 132 14.24 5.06 24.62
N VAL A 133 13.33 4.81 23.67
CA VAL A 133 12.04 5.50 23.59
C VAL A 133 11.02 4.78 24.47
N GLU A 134 10.40 5.50 25.40
CA GLU A 134 9.26 4.97 26.15
C GLU A 134 8.08 4.72 25.20
N LEU A 135 7.52 3.52 25.20
CA LEU A 135 6.41 3.18 24.30
C LEU A 135 5.11 3.85 24.77
N PRO A 136 4.36 4.49 23.85
CA PRO A 136 3.04 5.01 24.19
C PRO A 136 2.04 3.86 24.36
N ALA A 137 1.15 3.97 25.34
CA ALA A 137 0.04 3.04 25.47
C ALA A 137 -0.84 3.03 24.19
N PRO A 138 -1.36 1.86 23.78
CA PRO A 138 -1.31 0.57 24.46
C PRO A 138 -0.12 -0.32 24.05
N LEU A 139 0.89 0.22 23.36
CA LEU A 139 2.00 -0.59 22.84
C LEU A 139 2.89 -1.11 23.97
N THR A 140 3.24 -2.39 23.89
CA THR A 140 4.18 -3.06 24.78
C THR A 140 5.45 -3.47 24.02
N TRP A 141 6.53 -3.73 24.74
CA TRP A 141 7.74 -4.27 24.10
C TRP A 141 7.53 -5.67 23.53
N GLY A 142 6.63 -6.47 24.12
CA GLY A 142 6.22 -7.76 23.57
C GLY A 142 5.55 -7.64 22.19
N MET A 143 4.69 -6.62 22.01
CA MET A 143 4.08 -6.33 20.70
C MET A 143 5.13 -5.87 19.68
N VAL A 144 6.04 -4.98 20.08
CA VAL A 144 7.12 -4.49 19.21
C VAL A 144 8.03 -5.65 18.78
N LYS A 145 8.44 -6.51 19.72
CA LYS A 145 9.20 -7.74 19.45
C LYS A 145 8.43 -8.65 18.48
N GLY A 146 7.13 -8.86 18.73
CA GLY A 146 6.25 -9.66 17.88
C GLY A 146 6.19 -9.16 16.44
N VAL A 147 6.04 -7.85 16.21
CA VAL A 147 6.05 -7.25 14.86
C VAL A 147 7.37 -7.51 14.15
N VAL A 148 8.51 -7.22 14.81
CA VAL A 148 9.85 -7.43 14.23
C VAL A 148 10.07 -8.90 13.88
N PHE A 149 9.78 -9.81 14.80
CA PHE A 149 10.11 -11.22 14.64
C PHE A 149 9.19 -11.91 13.63
N ARG A 150 7.88 -11.61 13.64
CA ARG A 150 6.97 -12.11 12.60
C ARG A 150 7.38 -11.62 11.22
N HIS A 151 7.77 -10.35 11.09
CA HIS A 151 8.26 -9.80 9.83
C HIS A 151 9.50 -10.53 9.29
N LEU A 152 10.50 -10.76 10.14
CA LEU A 152 11.70 -11.51 9.75
C LEU A 152 11.37 -12.97 9.40
N ARG A 153 10.53 -13.64 10.19
CA ARG A 153 10.09 -15.02 9.91
C ARG A 153 9.31 -15.11 8.60
N TRP A 154 8.43 -14.16 8.32
CA TRP A 154 7.69 -14.15 7.06
C TRP A 154 8.63 -14.04 5.86
N TRP A 155 9.61 -13.13 5.88
CA TRP A 155 10.58 -13.03 4.79
C TRP A 155 11.44 -14.27 4.59
N GLN A 156 11.69 -15.06 5.65
CA GLN A 156 12.40 -16.35 5.52
C GLN A 156 11.59 -17.39 4.74
N THR A 157 10.26 -17.23 4.64
CA THR A 157 9.42 -18.12 3.82
C THR A 157 9.43 -17.78 2.33
N GLN A 158 9.97 -16.61 1.95
CA GLN A 158 9.96 -16.13 0.57
C GLN A 158 11.22 -16.63 -0.16
N GLY A 159 11.22 -17.87 -0.65
CA GLY A 159 12.42 -18.51 -1.22
C GLY A 159 13.01 -17.82 -2.47
N ASP A 160 12.14 -17.23 -3.31
CA ASP A 160 12.54 -16.65 -4.61
C ASP A 160 13.24 -15.29 -4.48
N ILE A 161 13.41 -14.79 -3.26
CA ILE A 161 14.07 -13.52 -2.99
C ILE A 161 15.61 -13.59 -3.14
N TRP A 162 16.15 -14.80 -3.21
CA TRP A 162 17.58 -15.07 -3.30
C TRP A 162 17.99 -15.31 -4.75
N THR A 163 19.12 -14.75 -5.15
CA THR A 163 19.79 -15.10 -6.40
C THR A 163 20.48 -16.46 -6.27
N SER A 164 20.91 -17.04 -7.38
CA SER A 164 21.70 -18.28 -7.39
C SER A 164 23.04 -18.16 -6.64
N SER A 165 23.55 -16.94 -6.42
CA SER A 165 24.75 -16.69 -5.60
C SER A 165 24.46 -16.50 -4.11
N GLY A 166 23.19 -16.65 -3.67
CA GLY A 166 22.79 -16.43 -2.28
C GLY A 166 22.71 -14.96 -1.86
N THR A 167 22.60 -14.04 -2.83
CA THR A 167 22.44 -12.60 -2.57
C THR A 167 20.97 -12.18 -2.73
N LEU A 168 20.57 -11.05 -2.14
CA LEU A 168 19.20 -10.56 -2.30
C LEU A 168 18.98 -10.03 -3.72
N SER A 169 17.88 -10.44 -4.35
CA SER A 169 17.46 -9.94 -5.67
C SER A 169 16.82 -8.55 -5.62
N ILE A 170 16.88 -7.81 -6.73
CA ILE A 170 16.01 -6.64 -6.95
C ILE A 170 14.60 -7.16 -7.24
N GLY A 171 13.63 -6.75 -6.44
CA GLY A 171 12.24 -7.20 -6.53
C GLY A 171 11.55 -7.12 -5.16
N TYR A 172 10.47 -7.88 -4.98
CA TYR A 172 9.73 -7.94 -3.72
C TYR A 172 9.66 -9.37 -3.17
N SER A 173 8.72 -10.23 -3.58
CA SER A 173 8.75 -11.66 -3.18
C SER A 173 9.54 -12.55 -4.15
N TYR A 174 9.92 -12.02 -5.30
CA TYR A 174 10.73 -12.66 -6.34
C TYR A 174 11.46 -11.57 -7.16
N PRO A 175 12.40 -11.91 -8.05
CA PRO A 175 13.12 -10.92 -8.85
C PRO A 175 12.18 -10.19 -9.82
N ASN A 176 12.07 -8.87 -9.70
CA ASN A 176 11.15 -8.08 -10.49
C ASN A 176 11.73 -6.68 -10.80
N MET A 177 12.16 -6.49 -12.06
CA MET A 177 12.73 -5.23 -12.54
C MET A 177 11.66 -4.20 -12.95
N TYR A 178 10.39 -4.58 -13.05
CA TYR A 178 9.32 -3.64 -13.38
C TYR A 178 9.02 -2.68 -12.23
N MET A 179 9.23 -3.12 -10.98
CA MET A 179 9.06 -2.27 -9.80
C MET A 179 10.30 -1.43 -9.45
N ALA A 180 11.45 -1.70 -10.07
CA ALA A 180 12.70 -1.02 -9.73
C ALA A 180 12.61 0.51 -9.93
N GLU A 181 13.24 1.25 -9.03
CA GLU A 181 13.47 2.68 -9.14
C GLU A 181 14.78 3.01 -9.86
N ASN A 182 14.90 4.24 -10.38
CA ASN A 182 16.06 4.73 -11.13
C ASN A 182 17.37 4.75 -10.31
N TYR A 183 17.29 4.68 -8.98
CA TYR A 183 18.44 4.62 -8.08
C TYR A 183 18.76 3.20 -7.60
N ASN A 184 17.96 2.19 -7.96
CA ASN A 184 18.24 0.83 -7.53
C ASN A 184 19.51 0.30 -8.21
N SER A 185 20.31 -0.40 -7.41
CA SER A 185 21.54 -1.09 -7.79
C SER A 185 21.58 -2.46 -7.11
N PRO A 186 22.52 -3.36 -7.45
CA PRO A 186 22.65 -4.66 -6.77
C PRO A 186 22.85 -4.55 -5.24
N GLY A 187 23.38 -3.42 -4.75
CA GLY A 187 23.53 -3.17 -3.31
C GLY A 187 22.24 -2.65 -2.64
N SER A 188 21.25 -2.22 -3.41
CA SER A 188 20.04 -1.60 -2.87
C SER A 188 19.21 -2.52 -1.95
N PRO A 189 18.99 -3.81 -2.26
CA PRO A 189 18.28 -4.72 -1.35
C PRO A 189 18.93 -4.86 0.04
N TYR A 190 20.21 -4.53 0.19
CA TYR A 190 20.96 -4.62 1.45
C TYR A 190 20.68 -3.48 2.43
N TRP A 191 19.83 -2.51 2.07
CA TRP A 191 19.13 -1.69 3.08
C TRP A 191 18.39 -2.57 4.11
N ALA A 192 18.12 -3.84 3.79
CA ALA A 192 17.70 -4.87 4.71
C ALA A 192 18.50 -4.92 6.04
N CYS A 193 19.78 -4.54 6.05
CA CYS A 193 20.58 -4.48 7.28
C CYS A 193 19.97 -3.58 8.36
N LEU A 194 19.22 -2.54 7.97
CA LEU A 194 18.54 -1.66 8.93
C LEU A 194 17.46 -2.38 9.74
N ALA A 195 16.95 -3.52 9.28
CA ALA A 195 15.97 -4.32 10.04
C ALA A 195 16.57 -4.86 11.35
N PHE A 196 17.90 -5.02 11.38
CA PHE A 196 18.65 -5.56 12.51
C PHE A 196 19.14 -4.47 13.48
N MET A 197 18.61 -3.24 13.39
CA MET A 197 18.95 -2.14 14.29
C MET A 197 18.72 -2.50 15.77
N CYS A 198 17.75 -3.38 16.06
CA CYS A 198 17.51 -3.86 17.42
C CYS A 198 18.73 -4.57 18.04
N LEU A 199 19.63 -5.17 17.26
CA LEU A 199 20.85 -5.83 17.75
C LEU A 199 21.83 -4.89 18.45
N ALA A 200 21.70 -3.57 18.25
CA ALA A 200 22.48 -2.58 18.99
C ALA A 200 21.89 -2.25 20.37
N THR A 201 20.81 -2.92 20.78
CA THR A 201 20.14 -2.73 22.07
C THR A 201 20.70 -3.73 23.09
N PRO A 202 21.00 -3.32 24.34
CA PRO A 202 21.52 -4.22 25.40
C PRO A 202 20.66 -5.46 25.64
N GLU A 203 21.28 -6.59 26.00
CA GLU A 203 20.59 -7.89 26.19
C GLU A 203 19.49 -7.87 27.26
N ASP A 204 19.60 -6.99 28.25
CA ASP A 204 18.64 -6.80 29.34
C ASP A 204 17.47 -5.87 28.99
N HIS A 205 17.50 -5.21 27.83
CA HIS A 205 16.45 -4.29 27.41
C HIS A 205 15.09 -5.02 27.24
N PRO A 206 13.97 -4.42 27.64
CA PRO A 206 12.63 -5.01 27.54
C PRO A 206 12.25 -5.58 26.16
N PHE A 207 12.76 -5.00 25.08
CA PHE A 207 12.61 -5.56 23.72
C PHE A 207 13.05 -7.03 23.62
N TRP A 208 14.14 -7.41 24.29
CA TRP A 208 14.66 -8.77 24.28
C TRP A 208 13.99 -9.65 25.34
N THR A 209 13.79 -9.10 26.54
CA THR A 209 13.35 -9.85 27.72
C THR A 209 11.83 -10.06 27.79
N SER A 210 11.03 -9.28 27.06
CA SER A 210 9.58 -9.48 26.96
C SER A 210 9.24 -10.72 26.12
N ASP A 211 8.15 -11.40 26.46
CA ASP A 211 7.55 -12.42 25.61
C ASP A 211 6.96 -11.79 24.33
N GLU A 212 6.92 -12.55 23.23
CA GLU A 212 6.28 -12.05 22.00
C GLU A 212 4.76 -11.96 22.17
N GLU A 213 4.18 -10.80 21.87
CA GLU A 213 2.74 -10.55 21.96
C GLU A 213 2.12 -10.26 20.58
N SER A 214 0.80 -10.48 20.48
CA SER A 214 0.03 -10.04 19.32
C SER A 214 -0.49 -8.62 19.49
N THR A 215 -0.64 -7.91 18.39
CA THR A 215 -1.31 -6.59 18.33
C THR A 215 -2.82 -6.73 18.15
N SER A 216 -3.29 -7.89 17.66
CA SER A 216 -4.71 -8.14 17.39
C SER A 216 -5.54 -8.00 18.66
N GLY A 217 -6.67 -7.28 18.55
CA GLY A 217 -7.59 -7.05 19.67
C GLY A 217 -7.17 -5.96 20.65
N VAL A 218 -5.94 -5.44 20.56
CA VAL A 218 -5.47 -4.32 21.40
C VAL A 218 -5.51 -3.00 20.65
N ILE A 219 -5.07 -2.99 19.39
CA ILE A 219 -5.13 -1.78 18.55
C ILE A 219 -6.52 -1.66 17.89
N PRO A 220 -6.99 -0.44 17.57
CA PRO A 220 -8.25 -0.25 16.86
C PRO A 220 -8.29 -1.03 15.54
N LYS A 221 -9.41 -1.70 15.24
CA LYS A 221 -9.59 -2.42 13.96
C LYS A 221 -9.62 -1.48 12.75
N MET A 222 -9.91 -0.20 12.96
CA MET A 222 -9.90 0.82 11.92
C MET A 222 -9.28 2.09 12.49
N LYS A 223 -8.45 2.78 11.70
CA LYS A 223 -7.82 4.04 12.10
C LYS A 223 -7.60 4.97 10.91
N ALA A 224 -8.11 6.19 11.03
CA ALA A 224 -7.79 7.28 10.10
C ALA A 224 -6.43 7.90 10.46
N LEU A 225 -5.54 8.00 9.48
CA LEU A 225 -4.21 8.61 9.58
C LEU A 225 -4.20 9.88 8.74
N SER A 226 -4.51 11.01 9.36
CA SER A 226 -4.74 12.28 8.66
C SER A 226 -3.53 12.79 7.89
N GLN A 227 -2.33 12.64 8.44
CA GLN A 227 -1.08 13.14 7.85
C GLN A 227 -0.73 12.44 6.53
N PRO A 228 -0.61 11.10 6.49
CA PRO A 228 -0.35 10.41 5.23
C PRO A 228 -1.59 10.28 4.33
N GLY A 229 -2.79 10.70 4.79
CA GLY A 229 -4.02 10.58 4.01
C GLY A 229 -4.46 9.13 3.84
N HIS A 230 -4.36 8.33 4.92
CA HIS A 230 -4.69 6.91 4.90
C HIS A 230 -5.85 6.57 5.84
N ILE A 231 -6.61 5.52 5.49
CA ILE A 231 -7.49 4.83 6.42
C ILE A 231 -7.05 3.37 6.49
N MET A 232 -6.63 2.95 7.68
CA MET A 232 -6.20 1.59 7.96
C MET A 232 -7.40 0.77 8.42
N SER A 233 -7.49 -0.48 7.95
CA SER A 233 -8.48 -1.46 8.38
C SER A 233 -7.82 -2.81 8.58
N TYR A 234 -8.16 -3.46 9.69
CA TYR A 234 -7.77 -4.82 10.05
C TYR A 234 -8.95 -5.80 10.01
N LEU A 235 -10.00 -5.42 9.30
CA LEU A 235 -11.16 -6.27 9.05
C LEU A 235 -10.87 -7.23 7.90
N GLY A 236 -11.41 -8.45 7.97
CA GLY A 236 -11.36 -9.40 6.86
C GLY A 236 -10.10 -10.28 6.78
N GLY A 237 -9.20 -10.21 7.77
CA GLY A 237 -8.05 -11.13 7.90
C GLY A 237 -6.74 -10.64 7.27
N HIS A 238 -6.66 -9.37 6.87
CA HIS A 238 -5.44 -8.69 6.42
C HIS A 238 -5.41 -7.24 6.90
N CYS A 239 -4.24 -6.60 6.81
CA CYS A 239 -4.18 -5.14 6.84
C CYS A 239 -4.51 -4.58 5.46
N MET A 240 -5.53 -3.73 5.42
CA MET A 240 -5.87 -2.92 4.27
C MET A 240 -5.61 -1.45 4.56
N LEU A 241 -5.03 -0.76 3.58
CA LEU A 241 -4.75 0.67 3.59
C LEU A 241 -5.50 1.31 2.43
N LEU A 242 -6.49 2.14 2.72
CA LEU A 242 -7.07 3.05 1.74
C LEU A 242 -6.19 4.30 1.64
N SER A 243 -5.91 4.78 0.42
CA SER A 243 -4.98 5.91 0.20
C SER A 243 -5.55 6.96 -0.75
N SER A 244 -5.35 8.23 -0.42
CA SER A 244 -5.58 9.36 -1.33
C SER A 244 -4.61 10.51 -1.04
N GLY A 245 -4.21 11.25 -2.07
CA GLY A 245 -3.40 12.47 -1.94
C GLY A 245 -1.88 12.26 -1.94
N GLN A 246 -1.42 11.03 -1.78
CA GLN A 246 0.00 10.70 -1.83
C GLN A 246 0.50 10.71 -3.28
N ALA A 247 1.69 11.27 -3.50
CA ALA A 247 2.28 11.40 -4.83
C ALA A 247 3.80 11.55 -4.76
N CYS A 248 4.48 11.00 -5.77
CA CYS A 248 5.90 11.21 -5.96
C CYS A 248 6.18 12.59 -6.57
N SER A 249 7.14 13.32 -6.00
CA SER A 249 7.54 14.66 -6.46
C SER A 249 8.37 14.68 -7.75
N TYR A 250 8.86 13.51 -8.17
CA TYR A 250 9.66 13.34 -9.39
C TYR A 250 9.13 12.18 -10.23
N PRO A 251 9.45 12.14 -11.54
CA PRO A 251 9.07 11.03 -12.42
C PRO A 251 9.72 9.71 -11.94
N MET A 252 8.89 8.78 -11.47
CA MET A 252 9.33 7.45 -11.05
C MET A 252 8.55 6.36 -11.79
N LYS A 253 9.24 5.26 -12.13
CA LYS A 253 8.62 4.09 -12.75
C LYS A 253 7.48 3.54 -11.87
N GLY A 254 6.33 3.30 -12.49
CA GLY A 254 5.14 2.77 -11.81
C GLY A 254 4.56 3.69 -10.72
N THR A 255 4.75 5.02 -10.81
CA THR A 255 4.26 5.97 -9.79
C THR A 255 2.76 5.80 -9.47
N HIS A 256 1.94 5.56 -10.49
CA HIS A 256 0.50 5.34 -10.30
C HIS A 256 0.18 4.09 -9.48
N ALA A 257 0.93 3.00 -9.66
CA ALA A 257 0.78 1.80 -8.84
C ALA A 257 1.27 2.03 -7.41
N LYS A 258 2.39 2.74 -7.24
CA LYS A 258 3.05 2.96 -5.95
C LYS A 258 2.29 3.91 -5.02
N TYR A 259 1.61 4.93 -5.57
CA TYR A 259 0.88 5.94 -4.78
C TYR A 259 -0.56 6.23 -5.24
N GLY A 260 -0.89 5.93 -6.51
CA GLY A 260 -2.18 6.26 -7.11
C GLY A 260 -3.30 5.26 -6.84
N GLY A 261 -2.95 4.06 -6.36
CA GLY A 261 -3.90 3.01 -5.97
C GLY A 261 -4.88 3.49 -4.90
N PHE A 262 -6.11 2.97 -4.95
CA PHE A 262 -7.16 3.32 -4.00
C PHE A 262 -7.03 2.54 -2.69
N ALA A 263 -6.58 1.28 -2.78
CA ALA A 263 -6.37 0.41 -1.64
C ALA A 263 -5.11 -0.45 -1.83
N TYR A 264 -4.40 -0.70 -0.73
CA TYR A 264 -3.23 -1.57 -0.65
C TYR A 264 -3.50 -2.64 0.42
N SER A 265 -2.94 -3.84 0.24
CA SER A 265 -3.20 -5.00 1.10
C SER A 265 -1.89 -5.66 1.48
N SER A 266 -1.73 -6.03 2.75
CA SER A 266 -0.57 -6.82 3.20
C SER A 266 -0.49 -8.20 2.52
N ALA A 267 -1.63 -8.77 2.14
CA ALA A 267 -1.72 -10.08 1.49
C ALA A 267 -1.74 -10.03 -0.04
N TYR A 268 -2.21 -8.92 -0.63
CA TYR A 268 -2.37 -8.75 -2.08
C TYR A 268 -1.53 -7.56 -2.52
N GLY A 269 -0.26 -7.83 -2.82
CA GLY A 269 0.68 -6.79 -3.26
C GLY A 269 0.15 -6.02 -4.48
N TYR A 270 0.56 -4.76 -4.64
CA TYR A 270 0.14 -3.98 -5.80
C TYR A 270 0.79 -4.51 -7.10
N SER A 271 0.26 -4.08 -8.24
CA SER A 271 0.80 -4.43 -9.56
C SER A 271 1.40 -3.19 -10.23
N VAL A 272 2.63 -3.33 -10.72
CA VAL A 272 3.32 -2.35 -11.55
C VAL A 272 3.20 -2.71 -13.02
N PRO A 273 3.18 -1.73 -13.93
CA PRO A 273 3.08 -2.01 -15.35
C PRO A 273 4.37 -2.64 -15.90
N PRO A 274 4.34 -3.84 -16.51
CA PRO A 274 5.44 -4.35 -17.32
C PRO A 274 5.63 -3.58 -18.63
N GLY A 275 4.56 -2.96 -19.13
CA GLY A 275 4.54 -2.15 -20.35
C GLY A 275 3.42 -1.11 -20.32
N LEU A 276 3.25 -0.36 -21.40
CA LEU A 276 2.29 0.75 -21.46
C LEU A 276 1.29 0.58 -22.61
N PHE A 277 1.09 -0.64 -23.08
CA PHE A 277 0.20 -0.98 -24.19
C PHE A 277 -0.81 -2.02 -23.75
N SER A 278 -2.10 -1.73 -23.89
CA SER A 278 -3.22 -2.56 -23.42
C SER A 278 -3.40 -2.63 -21.90
N LEU A 279 -4.61 -2.99 -21.47
CA LEU A 279 -4.99 -3.02 -20.06
C LEU A 279 -4.19 -4.07 -19.26
N GLU A 280 -3.84 -5.19 -19.88
CA GLU A 280 -3.08 -6.29 -19.30
C GLU A 280 -1.67 -5.86 -18.90
N GLN A 281 -1.02 -4.99 -19.69
CA GLN A 281 0.29 -4.42 -19.36
C GLN A 281 0.20 -3.31 -18.34
N TYR A 282 -0.89 -2.53 -18.31
CA TYR A 282 -1.08 -1.53 -17.25
C TYR A 282 -1.35 -2.18 -15.89
N ALA A 283 -1.93 -3.39 -15.88
CA ALA A 283 -2.18 -4.21 -14.70
C ALA A 283 -2.79 -3.41 -13.54
N LEU A 284 -3.97 -2.81 -13.80
CA LEU A 284 -4.62 -1.82 -12.94
C LEU A 284 -5.22 -2.39 -11.64
N ALA A 285 -4.42 -3.09 -10.85
CA ALA A 285 -4.80 -3.57 -9.55
C ALA A 285 -5.07 -2.38 -8.61
N SER A 286 -6.26 -2.37 -8.03
CA SER A 286 -6.76 -1.35 -7.11
C SER A 286 -6.79 0.07 -7.69
N GLN A 287 -7.05 0.20 -8.99
CA GLN A 287 -6.99 1.47 -9.72
C GLN A 287 -8.14 1.62 -10.71
N LEU A 288 -8.48 2.88 -11.02
CA LEU A 288 -9.38 3.25 -12.10
C LEU A 288 -8.54 3.82 -13.24
N GLY A 289 -8.54 3.12 -14.36
CA GLY A 289 -7.95 3.56 -15.62
C GLY A 289 -8.98 4.17 -16.53
N LEU A 290 -8.54 5.16 -17.32
CA LEU A 290 -9.31 5.79 -18.37
C LEU A 290 -8.53 5.80 -19.69
N SER A 291 -9.20 5.49 -20.79
CA SER A 291 -8.61 5.46 -22.14
C SER A 291 -9.52 6.19 -23.13
N ASP A 292 -8.95 7.10 -23.93
CA ASP A 292 -9.65 7.84 -24.99
C ASP A 292 -9.23 7.39 -26.41
N ASP A 293 -8.57 6.23 -26.51
CA ASP A 293 -7.99 5.69 -27.75
C ASP A 293 -8.39 4.23 -28.04
N GLY A 294 -9.45 3.73 -27.38
CA GLY A 294 -9.94 2.36 -27.58
C GLY A 294 -9.22 1.30 -26.74
N GLY A 295 -8.52 1.70 -25.68
CA GLY A 295 -7.90 0.80 -24.71
C GLY A 295 -6.41 0.55 -24.93
N GLU A 296 -5.75 1.34 -25.79
CA GLU A 296 -4.32 1.21 -26.07
C GLU A 296 -3.49 1.80 -24.93
N TYR A 297 -3.76 3.05 -24.55
CA TYR A 297 -3.13 3.72 -23.41
C TYR A 297 -4.15 4.05 -22.32
N TRP A 298 -3.70 3.92 -21.07
CA TRP A 298 -4.53 4.13 -19.88
C TRP A 298 -3.95 5.22 -18.99
N LYS A 299 -4.79 6.15 -18.57
CA LYS A 299 -4.48 7.18 -17.58
C LYS A 299 -5.13 6.86 -16.26
N THR A 300 -4.37 6.98 -15.19
CA THR A 300 -4.78 6.67 -13.82
C THR A 300 -4.57 7.86 -12.92
N ARG A 301 -5.08 7.77 -11.69
CA ARG A 301 -4.87 8.80 -10.66
C ARG A 301 -3.38 8.90 -10.33
N ARG A 302 -2.80 10.08 -10.57
CA ARG A 302 -1.41 10.40 -10.20
C ARG A 302 -1.31 11.56 -9.22
N LEU A 303 -2.06 12.62 -9.48
CA LEU A 303 -2.18 13.80 -8.63
C LEU A 303 -3.65 14.07 -8.37
N CYS A 304 -3.94 14.66 -7.22
CA CYS A 304 -5.27 15.12 -6.87
C CYS A 304 -5.25 16.65 -6.71
N GLU A 305 -6.30 17.31 -7.20
CA GLU A 305 -6.56 18.73 -6.90
C GLU A 305 -7.01 18.91 -5.44
N TYR A 306 -7.69 17.89 -4.90
CA TYR A 306 -8.08 17.78 -3.50
C TYR A 306 -7.93 16.34 -3.03
N ALA A 307 -7.46 16.14 -1.80
CA ALA A 307 -7.51 14.87 -1.10
C ALA A 307 -7.62 15.12 0.41
N GLY A 308 -8.53 14.43 1.09
CA GLY A 308 -8.73 14.59 2.53
C GLY A 308 -9.53 13.44 3.14
N ILE A 309 -9.42 13.32 4.46
CA ILE A 309 -10.30 12.45 5.26
C ILE A 309 -11.48 13.30 5.71
N GLU A 310 -12.69 12.83 5.42
CA GLU A 310 -13.96 13.45 5.81
C GLU A 310 -14.73 12.50 6.72
N ASP A 311 -15.50 13.05 7.66
CA ASP A 311 -16.46 12.28 8.45
C ASP A 311 -17.82 12.26 7.74
N ARG A 312 -18.39 11.06 7.55
CA ARG A 312 -19.73 10.86 7.00
C ARG A 312 -20.53 10.00 7.95
N GLU A 313 -21.40 10.64 8.73
CA GLU A 313 -22.24 9.98 9.73
C GLU A 313 -21.41 9.14 10.75
N GLY A 314 -20.26 9.66 11.18
CA GLY A 314 -19.36 8.97 12.13
C GLY A 314 -18.42 7.94 11.51
N THR A 315 -18.45 7.76 10.18
CA THR A 315 -17.51 6.91 9.44
C THR A 315 -16.47 7.79 8.72
N PRO A 316 -15.16 7.61 8.96
CA PRO A 316 -14.15 8.29 8.18
C PRO A 316 -14.12 7.74 6.75
N VAL A 317 -14.10 8.63 5.77
CA VAL A 317 -13.95 8.29 4.34
C VAL A 317 -12.83 9.14 3.74
N LEU A 318 -12.16 8.62 2.70
CA LEU A 318 -11.21 9.40 1.92
C LEU A 318 -11.90 9.98 0.70
N VAL A 319 -11.84 11.29 0.52
CA VAL A 319 -12.36 11.98 -0.65
C VAL A 319 -11.19 12.55 -1.44
N SER A 320 -11.22 12.39 -2.77
CA SER A 320 -10.26 13.03 -3.66
C SER A 320 -10.92 13.52 -4.95
N ILE A 321 -10.37 14.61 -5.50
CA ILE A 321 -10.76 15.15 -6.81
C ILE A 321 -9.51 15.13 -7.68
N TRP A 322 -9.61 14.56 -8.87
CA TRP A 322 -8.49 14.41 -9.79
C TRP A 322 -8.95 14.44 -11.25
N LYS A 323 -8.00 14.73 -12.14
CA LYS A 323 -8.24 14.91 -13.57
C LYS A 323 -7.27 14.08 -14.42
N PRO A 324 -7.71 12.95 -15.01
CA PRO A 324 -6.89 12.22 -15.97
C PRO A 324 -6.74 12.97 -17.31
N PHE A 325 -7.71 13.82 -17.64
CA PHE A 325 -7.74 14.67 -18.83
C PHE A 325 -8.22 16.08 -18.44
N PRO A 326 -7.90 17.13 -19.23
CA PRO A 326 -8.33 18.50 -18.93
C PRO A 326 -9.84 18.70 -18.79
N ASP A 327 -10.65 17.87 -19.45
CA ASP A 327 -12.11 17.91 -19.54
C ASP A 327 -12.79 16.72 -18.83
N VAL A 328 -12.04 15.91 -18.07
CA VAL A 328 -12.58 14.80 -17.28
C VAL A 328 -12.26 15.05 -15.82
N THR A 329 -13.29 15.23 -15.00
CA THR A 329 -13.15 15.42 -13.55
C THR A 329 -13.74 14.22 -12.83
N ILE A 330 -12.98 13.68 -11.88
CA ILE A 330 -13.39 12.51 -11.10
C ILE A 330 -13.32 12.88 -9.63
N ARG A 331 -14.44 12.75 -8.93
CA ARG A 331 -14.47 12.73 -7.48
C ARG A 331 -14.55 11.29 -7.01
N THR A 332 -13.53 10.84 -6.28
CA THR A 332 -13.47 9.51 -5.69
C THR A 332 -13.75 9.58 -4.20
N ILE A 333 -14.61 8.69 -3.68
CA ILE A 333 -14.79 8.46 -2.24
C ILE A 333 -14.43 7.01 -1.93
N LEU A 334 -13.57 6.80 -0.94
CA LEU A 334 -13.19 5.47 -0.45
C LEU A 334 -13.76 5.26 0.94
N ILE A 335 -14.53 4.18 1.10
CA ILE A 335 -15.23 3.84 2.34
C ILE A 335 -14.63 2.54 2.87
N PRO A 336 -14.10 2.51 4.10
CA PRO A 336 -13.48 1.31 4.68
C PRO A 336 -14.51 0.19 4.88
N SER A 337 -13.99 -1.01 5.12
CA SER A 337 -14.83 -2.15 5.51
C SER A 337 -15.55 -1.90 6.82
N GLN A 338 -16.69 -2.57 6.99
CA GLN A 338 -17.52 -2.55 8.20
C GLN A 338 -17.55 -3.95 8.85
N GLU A 339 -17.88 -4.04 10.14
CA GLU A 339 -17.87 -5.33 10.85
C GLU A 339 -18.86 -6.34 10.27
N GLU A 340 -19.99 -5.88 9.71
CA GLU A 340 -21.03 -6.74 9.12
C GLU A 340 -20.63 -7.34 7.77
N THR A 341 -19.68 -6.70 7.09
CA THR A 341 -19.14 -7.08 5.76
C THR A 341 -17.63 -6.85 5.73
N PRO A 342 -16.85 -7.59 6.54
CA PRO A 342 -15.46 -7.24 6.85
C PRO A 342 -14.51 -7.39 5.66
N ASN A 343 -14.87 -8.23 4.68
CA ASN A 343 -14.10 -8.48 3.45
C ASN A 343 -14.44 -7.51 2.31
N TRP A 344 -15.32 -6.52 2.55
CA TRP A 344 -15.78 -5.59 1.53
C TRP A 344 -15.42 -4.16 1.90
N HIS A 345 -14.81 -3.43 0.98
CA HIS A 345 -14.75 -1.97 1.03
C HIS A 345 -15.43 -1.37 -0.20
N LEU A 346 -15.83 -0.10 -0.12
CA LEU A 346 -16.48 0.58 -1.25
C LEU A 346 -15.57 1.62 -1.87
N ARG A 347 -15.64 1.71 -3.20
CA ARG A 347 -15.04 2.78 -4.00
C ARG A 347 -16.14 3.43 -4.83
N VAL A 348 -16.26 4.74 -4.67
CA VAL A 348 -17.26 5.53 -5.37
C VAL A 348 -16.55 6.48 -6.30
N HIS A 349 -17.00 6.59 -7.54
CA HIS A 349 -16.51 7.55 -8.52
C HIS A 349 -17.66 8.33 -9.11
N HIS A 350 -17.67 9.65 -8.91
CA HIS A 350 -18.49 10.57 -9.70
C HIS A 350 -17.63 11.12 -10.83
N ILE A 351 -17.94 10.71 -12.07
CA ILE A 351 -17.14 11.02 -13.25
C ILE A 351 -17.95 11.95 -14.14
N LYS A 352 -17.42 13.15 -14.38
CA LYS A 352 -17.94 14.09 -15.38
C LYS A 352 -16.98 14.09 -16.56
N SER A 353 -17.43 13.65 -17.72
CA SER A 353 -16.58 13.48 -18.91
C SER A 353 -16.99 14.40 -20.05
N GLY A 354 -16.09 15.29 -20.48
CA GLY A 354 -16.26 16.09 -21.69
C GLY A 354 -15.98 15.33 -22.99
N ARG A 355 -15.51 14.09 -22.92
CA ARG A 355 -15.14 13.23 -24.06
C ARG A 355 -15.70 11.83 -23.93
N GLU A 356 -15.71 11.07 -25.02
CA GLU A 356 -15.92 9.63 -24.92
C GLU A 356 -14.67 8.98 -24.29
N VAL A 357 -14.86 8.12 -23.30
CA VAL A 357 -13.75 7.51 -22.57
C VAL A 357 -14.12 6.13 -22.04
N MET A 358 -13.24 5.15 -22.29
CA MET A 358 -13.30 3.83 -21.68
C MET A 358 -12.82 3.90 -20.25
N THR A 359 -13.44 3.10 -19.37
CA THR A 359 -13.08 2.99 -17.96
C THR A 359 -12.79 1.54 -17.60
N ALA A 360 -11.80 1.32 -16.73
CA ALA A 360 -11.47 0.01 -16.17
C ALA A 360 -11.15 0.17 -14.68
N ASP A 361 -12.04 -0.34 -13.82
CA ASP A 361 -11.90 -0.29 -12.36
C ASP A 361 -11.50 -1.67 -11.82
N GLY A 362 -10.21 -1.83 -11.48
CA GLY A 362 -9.65 -3.11 -11.06
C GLY A 362 -9.69 -3.31 -9.55
N SER A 363 -10.01 -4.53 -9.11
CA SER A 363 -9.90 -4.96 -7.71
C SER A 363 -8.45 -5.25 -7.33
N PHE A 364 -8.20 -5.99 -6.25
CA PHE A 364 -6.87 -6.53 -5.98
C PHE A 364 -6.47 -7.59 -7.01
N ALA A 365 -5.18 -7.70 -7.29
CA ALA A 365 -4.65 -8.81 -8.06
C ALA A 365 -4.49 -10.06 -7.17
N ILE A 366 -4.69 -11.23 -7.76
CA ILE A 366 -4.43 -12.52 -7.09
C ILE A 366 -3.71 -13.48 -8.04
N SER A 367 -3.04 -14.49 -7.47
CA SER A 367 -2.37 -15.57 -8.20
C SER A 367 -3.33 -16.20 -9.22
N ASN A 368 -2.93 -16.21 -10.50
CA ASN A 368 -3.70 -16.77 -11.60
C ASN A 368 -3.22 -18.19 -11.96
N VAL A 369 -2.96 -19.01 -10.95
CA VAL A 369 -2.56 -20.41 -11.16
C VAL A 369 -3.29 -21.32 -10.21
N ASN A 370 -3.66 -22.50 -10.69
CA ASN A 370 -4.29 -23.53 -9.88
C ASN A 370 -3.26 -24.24 -8.98
N SER A 371 -3.71 -24.71 -7.83
CA SER A 371 -2.86 -25.39 -6.85
C SER A 371 -2.46 -26.82 -7.24
N THR A 372 -3.13 -27.42 -8.22
CA THR A 372 -2.88 -28.82 -8.64
C THR A 372 -1.63 -28.96 -9.52
N ASN A 373 -1.46 -28.08 -10.51
CA ASN A 373 -0.41 -28.20 -11.52
C ASN A 373 0.22 -26.87 -11.95
N GLY A 374 -0.18 -25.75 -11.33
CA GLY A 374 0.38 -24.44 -11.62
C GLY A 374 0.07 -23.89 -13.02
N ARG A 375 -0.89 -24.49 -13.75
CA ARG A 375 -1.50 -23.89 -14.96
C ARG A 375 -2.46 -22.78 -14.55
N TYR A 376 -2.93 -22.02 -15.53
CA TYR A 376 -3.90 -20.93 -15.31
C TYR A 376 -5.16 -21.41 -14.58
N LEU A 377 -5.82 -20.46 -13.90
CA LEU A 377 -7.12 -20.73 -13.29
C LEU A 377 -8.15 -20.99 -14.38
N GLU A 378 -9.01 -21.96 -14.10
CA GLU A 378 -10.17 -22.32 -14.92
C GLU A 378 -11.44 -21.65 -14.31
N PRO A 379 -12.63 -21.81 -14.92
CA PRO A 379 -13.88 -21.43 -14.26
C PRO A 379 -13.99 -22.04 -12.86
N TYR A 380 -14.57 -21.27 -11.94
CA TYR A 380 -14.65 -21.61 -10.52
C TYR A 380 -15.28 -23.00 -10.30
N ASP A 381 -14.60 -23.82 -9.52
CA ASP A 381 -15.00 -25.17 -9.15
C ASP A 381 -15.32 -25.19 -7.65
N GLU A 382 -16.61 -25.32 -7.32
CA GLU A 382 -17.10 -25.39 -5.94
C GLU A 382 -16.51 -26.53 -5.13
N THR A 383 -16.08 -27.63 -5.78
CA THR A 383 -15.50 -28.78 -5.06
C THR A 383 -14.04 -28.53 -4.68
N LYS A 384 -13.34 -27.70 -5.46
CA LYS A 384 -11.93 -27.34 -5.23
C LYS A 384 -11.76 -26.02 -4.49
N HIS A 385 -12.82 -25.21 -4.44
CA HIS A 385 -12.79 -23.85 -3.93
C HIS A 385 -11.68 -23.01 -4.59
N GLU A 386 -11.60 -23.10 -5.91
CA GLU A 386 -10.55 -22.49 -6.73
C GLU A 386 -11.09 -22.18 -8.13
N GLY A 387 -10.59 -21.11 -8.76
CA GLY A 387 -10.95 -20.71 -10.12
C GLY A 387 -11.55 -19.31 -10.21
N THR A 388 -12.16 -18.99 -11.35
CA THR A 388 -12.62 -17.64 -11.70
C THR A 388 -14.10 -17.60 -12.12
N SER A 389 -14.75 -16.45 -11.91
CA SER A 389 -16.03 -16.15 -12.53
C SER A 389 -16.07 -14.66 -12.90
N PRO A 390 -16.39 -14.27 -14.14
CA PRO A 390 -16.54 -15.12 -15.34
C PRO A 390 -15.24 -15.84 -15.73
N LYS A 391 -15.24 -16.55 -16.85
CA LYS A 391 -14.04 -17.24 -17.34
C LYS A 391 -12.95 -16.22 -17.65
N ILE A 392 -11.71 -16.47 -17.22
CA ILE A 392 -10.59 -15.66 -17.65
C ILE A 392 -10.34 -15.87 -19.15
N ILE A 393 -10.26 -14.78 -19.91
CA ILE A 393 -9.93 -14.85 -21.34
C ILE A 393 -8.51 -14.33 -21.55
N GLY A 394 -7.78 -15.01 -22.43
CA GLY A 394 -6.43 -14.61 -22.79
C GLY A 394 -6.41 -13.33 -23.62
N ASN A 395 -5.22 -12.72 -23.69
CA ASN A 395 -4.99 -11.36 -24.20
C ASN A 395 -5.29 -11.17 -25.71
N TYR A 396 -5.71 -12.23 -26.41
CA TYR A 396 -5.93 -12.23 -27.86
C TYR A 396 -7.40 -12.45 -28.27
N ASP A 397 -8.32 -12.71 -27.33
CA ASP A 397 -9.73 -12.96 -27.61
C ASP A 397 -10.67 -12.16 -26.68
N LEU A 398 -10.67 -10.84 -26.79
CA LEU A 398 -11.45 -9.98 -25.88
C LEU A 398 -12.98 -10.05 -26.10
N LYS A 399 -13.45 -10.82 -27.08
CA LYS A 399 -14.87 -10.87 -27.50
C LYS A 399 -15.58 -12.15 -27.11
N THR A 400 -14.94 -13.08 -26.40
CA THR A 400 -15.60 -14.30 -25.92
C THR A 400 -16.70 -13.94 -24.91
N PRO A 401 -17.98 -14.27 -25.15
CA PRO A 401 -19.07 -13.93 -24.22
C PRO A 401 -18.88 -14.51 -22.81
N ASP A 402 -18.30 -15.71 -22.70
CA ASP A 402 -18.01 -16.37 -21.42
C ASP A 402 -16.99 -15.62 -20.55
N GLY A 403 -16.28 -14.64 -21.13
CA GLY A 403 -15.35 -13.75 -20.46
C GLY A 403 -15.99 -12.60 -19.70
N TRP A 404 -17.31 -12.45 -19.82
CA TRP A 404 -18.05 -11.29 -19.35
C TRP A 404 -19.22 -11.69 -18.46
N ALA A 405 -19.43 -10.90 -17.41
CA ALA A 405 -20.63 -10.93 -16.58
C ALA A 405 -21.23 -9.53 -16.47
N SER A 406 -22.47 -9.42 -15.97
CA SER A 406 -23.01 -8.11 -15.59
C SER A 406 -22.22 -7.55 -14.41
N GLY A 407 -22.12 -6.22 -14.30
CA GLY A 407 -21.44 -5.58 -13.18
C GLY A 407 -22.01 -6.00 -11.82
N LYS A 408 -23.32 -6.23 -11.73
CA LYS A 408 -24.01 -6.66 -10.51
C LYS A 408 -23.63 -8.07 -10.06
N SER A 409 -23.51 -9.01 -11.00
CA SER A 409 -22.95 -10.34 -10.72
C SER A 409 -21.48 -10.24 -10.32
N GLY A 410 -20.77 -9.32 -10.95
CA GLY A 410 -19.37 -9.00 -10.67
C GLY A 410 -18.40 -10.02 -11.24
N ALA A 411 -17.15 -9.88 -10.85
CA ALA A 411 -16.08 -10.81 -11.17
C ALA A 411 -15.28 -11.16 -9.92
N PHE A 412 -14.81 -12.41 -9.81
CA PHE A 412 -13.94 -12.86 -8.74
C PHE A 412 -12.92 -13.90 -9.23
N ALA A 413 -11.84 -14.04 -8.45
CA ALA A 413 -10.84 -15.07 -8.61
C ALA A 413 -10.49 -15.67 -7.24
N VAL A 414 -10.39 -17.00 -7.17
CA VAL A 414 -10.08 -17.77 -5.96
C VAL A 414 -8.86 -18.64 -6.19
N SER A 415 -7.84 -18.47 -5.36
CA SER A 415 -6.62 -19.29 -5.34
C SER A 415 -5.96 -19.23 -3.95
N LYS A 416 -5.03 -18.28 -3.73
CA LYS A 416 -4.43 -17.97 -2.44
C LYS A 416 -5.32 -16.99 -1.66
N GLY A 417 -6.54 -17.44 -1.36
CA GLY A 417 -7.65 -16.58 -0.91
C GLY A 417 -8.57 -16.20 -2.06
N ALA A 418 -9.33 -15.12 -1.92
CA ALA A 418 -10.22 -14.62 -2.95
C ALA A 418 -10.22 -13.10 -3.05
N VAL A 419 -10.31 -12.61 -4.28
CA VAL A 419 -10.48 -11.18 -4.60
C VAL A 419 -11.62 -11.04 -5.60
N GLY A 420 -12.32 -9.91 -5.57
CA GLY A 420 -13.43 -9.69 -6.50
C GLY A 420 -13.96 -8.26 -6.49
N ILE A 421 -14.89 -8.00 -7.40
CA ILE A 421 -15.54 -6.70 -7.58
C ILE A 421 -16.99 -6.86 -8.04
N LYS A 422 -17.88 -6.04 -7.49
CA LYS A 422 -19.29 -5.91 -7.92
C LYS A 422 -19.66 -4.43 -8.09
N ALA A 423 -20.52 -4.16 -9.07
CA ALA A 423 -21.20 -2.88 -9.22
C ALA A 423 -22.45 -2.86 -8.34
N LEU A 424 -22.61 -1.81 -7.54
CA LEU A 424 -23.76 -1.63 -6.65
C LEU A 424 -24.69 -0.50 -7.12
N GLU A 425 -24.24 0.39 -8.02
CA GLU A 425 -25.09 1.47 -8.50
C GLU A 425 -26.35 0.92 -9.20
N PRO A 426 -27.49 1.63 -9.12
CA PRO A 426 -28.75 1.16 -9.71
C PRO A 426 -28.72 1.01 -11.24
N ALA A 427 -27.90 1.81 -11.93
CA ALA A 427 -27.79 1.78 -13.38
C ALA A 427 -26.85 0.65 -13.82
N GLU A 428 -27.40 -0.40 -14.43
CA GLU A 428 -26.62 -1.56 -14.90
C GLU A 428 -25.89 -1.25 -16.23
N GLN A 429 -24.86 -0.40 -16.17
CA GLN A 429 -24.08 0.02 -17.34
C GLN A 429 -22.72 -0.70 -17.46
N ARG A 430 -22.14 -1.12 -16.33
CA ARG A 430 -20.81 -1.74 -16.29
C ARG A 430 -20.86 -3.24 -16.49
N GLN A 431 -19.86 -3.79 -17.16
CA GLN A 431 -19.63 -5.23 -17.32
C GLN A 431 -18.41 -5.66 -16.51
N ALA A 432 -18.43 -6.88 -15.98
CA ALA A 432 -17.35 -7.44 -15.19
C ALA A 432 -16.56 -8.46 -16.01
N MET A 433 -15.23 -8.46 -15.87
CA MET A 433 -14.33 -9.40 -16.53
C MET A 433 -13.06 -9.62 -15.68
N LEU A 434 -12.18 -10.53 -16.11
CA LEU A 434 -10.89 -10.78 -15.47
C LEU A 434 -9.77 -10.31 -16.39
N VAL A 435 -9.00 -9.31 -15.96
CA VAL A 435 -7.77 -8.91 -16.66
C VAL A 435 -6.70 -9.96 -16.36
N ASN A 436 -6.28 -10.70 -17.37
CA ASN A 436 -5.12 -11.59 -17.30
C ASN A 436 -3.84 -10.73 -17.37
N ALA A 437 -3.41 -10.21 -16.23
CA ALA A 437 -2.29 -9.28 -16.16
C ALA A 437 -1.00 -9.93 -16.65
N ASP A 438 -0.21 -9.15 -17.39
CA ASP A 438 1.04 -9.65 -17.95
C ASP A 438 1.99 -10.14 -16.83
N PRO A 439 2.78 -11.20 -17.09
CA PRO A 439 3.66 -11.77 -16.08
C PRO A 439 4.60 -10.74 -15.45
N ASN A 440 4.86 -10.93 -14.17
CA ASN A 440 5.69 -10.10 -13.31
C ASN A 440 5.17 -8.67 -13.07
N SER A 441 3.90 -8.39 -13.39
CA SER A 441 3.26 -7.14 -13.00
C SER A 441 3.06 -7.03 -11.48
N ASN A 442 2.58 -8.09 -10.82
CA ASN A 442 2.29 -8.07 -9.39
C ASN A 442 3.53 -8.30 -8.52
N LEU A 443 3.66 -7.61 -7.38
CA LEU A 443 4.85 -7.71 -6.52
C LEU A 443 5.04 -9.08 -5.83
N VAL A 444 3.96 -9.83 -5.61
CA VAL A 444 3.97 -11.10 -4.85
C VAL A 444 3.77 -12.29 -5.77
N GLU A 445 2.93 -12.17 -6.79
CA GLU A 445 2.55 -13.26 -7.69
C GLU A 445 3.03 -13.01 -9.13
N SER A 446 3.94 -13.84 -9.66
CA SER A 446 4.48 -13.65 -11.02
C SER A 446 3.44 -13.81 -12.13
N ARG A 447 2.34 -14.53 -11.89
CA ARG A 447 1.19 -14.65 -12.80
C ARG A 447 -0.06 -14.29 -12.02
N SER A 448 -0.73 -13.22 -12.42
CA SER A 448 -1.87 -12.68 -11.66
C SER A 448 -3.06 -12.33 -12.54
N THR A 449 -4.24 -12.26 -11.93
CA THR A 449 -5.48 -11.83 -12.57
C THR A 449 -6.15 -10.77 -11.70
N ILE A 450 -6.87 -9.85 -12.35
CA ILE A 450 -7.50 -8.69 -11.71
C ILE A 450 -8.97 -8.65 -12.13
N PRO A 451 -9.91 -9.03 -11.26
CA PRO A 451 -11.33 -8.75 -11.46
C PRO A 451 -11.57 -7.25 -11.69
N THR A 452 -12.24 -6.93 -12.79
CA THR A 452 -12.33 -5.56 -13.30
C THR A 452 -13.74 -5.25 -13.80
N LEU A 453 -14.22 -4.05 -13.50
CA LEU A 453 -15.44 -3.49 -14.09
C LEU A 453 -15.09 -2.53 -15.23
N GLN A 454 -15.75 -2.66 -16.37
CA GLN A 454 -15.57 -1.80 -17.53
C GLN A 454 -16.87 -1.15 -18.02
N HIS A 455 -16.74 0.04 -18.58
CA HIS A 455 -17.79 0.78 -19.27
C HIS A 455 -17.19 1.89 -20.14
N THR A 456 -17.93 2.35 -21.15
CA THR A 456 -17.56 3.48 -22.01
C THR A 456 -18.54 4.63 -21.75
N ILE A 457 -18.02 5.71 -21.17
CA ILE A 457 -18.78 6.93 -20.89
C ILE A 457 -18.82 7.76 -22.18
N LYS A 458 -19.98 8.28 -22.56
CA LYS A 458 -20.13 9.15 -23.74
C LYS A 458 -19.74 10.59 -23.40
N ALA A 459 -19.35 11.35 -24.43
CA ALA A 459 -19.02 12.76 -24.27
C ALA A 459 -20.21 13.55 -23.71
N GLY A 460 -19.95 14.36 -22.68
CA GLY A 460 -20.95 15.17 -21.98
C GLY A 460 -21.68 14.45 -20.85
N GLU A 461 -21.43 13.16 -20.63
CA GLU A 461 -22.09 12.40 -19.57
C GLU A 461 -21.48 12.66 -18.19
N SER A 462 -22.34 12.49 -17.17
CA SER A 462 -21.98 12.43 -15.77
C SER A 462 -22.50 11.12 -15.20
N VAL A 463 -21.62 10.30 -14.65
CA VAL A 463 -21.96 8.96 -14.12
C VAL A 463 -21.48 8.77 -12.70
N TRP A 464 -22.20 7.92 -11.96
CA TRP A 464 -21.79 7.43 -10.64
C TRP A 464 -21.47 5.95 -10.72
N TYR A 465 -20.26 5.57 -10.31
CA TYR A 465 -19.87 4.18 -10.11
C TYR A 465 -19.77 3.91 -8.62
N VAL A 466 -20.41 2.84 -8.14
CA VAL A 466 -20.28 2.36 -6.77
C VAL A 466 -19.76 0.93 -6.82
N SER A 467 -18.45 0.75 -6.66
CA SER A 467 -17.80 -0.55 -6.68
C SER A 467 -17.67 -1.10 -5.26
N ALA A 468 -18.16 -2.31 -5.02
CA ALA A 468 -17.79 -3.09 -3.84
C ALA A 468 -16.60 -3.98 -4.18
N ILE A 469 -15.53 -3.91 -3.39
CA ILE A 469 -14.29 -4.63 -3.61
C ILE A 469 -14.14 -5.71 -2.53
N TYR A 470 -14.06 -6.96 -2.96
CA TYR A 470 -13.91 -8.12 -2.08
C TYR A 470 -12.44 -8.50 -1.94
N ALA A 471 -12.02 -8.80 -0.71
CA ALA A 471 -10.72 -9.37 -0.42
C ALA A 471 -10.79 -10.28 0.80
N LYS A 472 -10.38 -11.55 0.65
CA LYS A 472 -10.25 -12.50 1.74
C LYS A 472 -8.98 -13.34 1.58
N PRO A 473 -7.91 -13.02 2.32
CA PRO A 473 -6.62 -13.70 2.19
C PRO A 473 -6.68 -15.17 2.61
N SER A 474 -5.80 -15.98 2.03
CA SER A 474 -5.39 -17.24 2.65
C SER A 474 -4.57 -16.97 3.91
N GLY A 475 -4.57 -17.88 4.86
CA GLY A 475 -3.74 -17.78 6.06
C GLY A 475 -3.82 -19.04 6.92
N VAL A 476 -3.03 -19.08 7.98
CA VAL A 476 -3.06 -20.17 8.95
C VAL A 476 -4.46 -20.29 9.55
N GLY A 477 -5.07 -21.47 9.46
CA GLY A 477 -6.41 -21.73 9.99
C GLY A 477 -7.56 -21.23 9.11
N VAL A 478 -7.30 -20.66 7.93
CA VAL A 478 -8.33 -20.25 6.98
C VAL A 478 -8.60 -21.37 5.98
N ASN A 479 -9.80 -21.94 6.05
CA ASN A 479 -10.26 -23.00 5.16
C ASN A 479 -10.62 -22.44 3.77
N LYS A 480 -10.27 -23.16 2.68
CA LYS A 480 -10.53 -22.71 1.31
C LYS A 480 -12.02 -22.54 1.02
N GLU A 481 -12.84 -23.40 1.60
CA GLU A 481 -14.31 -23.39 1.57
C GLU A 481 -14.86 -22.02 1.99
N SER A 482 -14.16 -21.32 2.89
CA SER A 482 -14.58 -20.03 3.43
C SER A 482 -14.22 -18.85 2.54
N TYR A 483 -13.40 -19.02 1.48
CA TYR A 483 -12.90 -17.89 0.70
C TYR A 483 -13.98 -17.03 0.06
N LEU A 484 -15.19 -17.55 -0.16
CA LEU A 484 -16.32 -16.79 -0.71
C LEU A 484 -17.53 -16.69 0.23
N ASP A 485 -17.40 -17.04 1.51
CA ASP A 485 -18.54 -17.02 2.46
C ASP A 485 -19.22 -15.63 2.58
N GLY A 486 -18.44 -14.55 2.45
CA GLY A 486 -18.93 -13.18 2.41
C GLY A 486 -19.32 -12.66 1.02
N TRP A 487 -19.05 -13.39 -0.06
CA TRP A 487 -19.21 -12.90 -1.44
C TRP A 487 -20.67 -12.58 -1.80
N ALA A 488 -21.61 -13.38 -1.30
CA ALA A 488 -23.05 -13.18 -1.57
C ALA A 488 -23.62 -11.98 -0.78
N LYS A 489 -23.04 -11.64 0.38
CA LYS A 489 -23.50 -10.57 1.26
C LYS A 489 -22.71 -9.27 0.99
N THR A 490 -23.14 -8.53 -0.04
CA THR A 490 -22.58 -7.22 -0.35
C THR A 490 -23.02 -6.16 0.68
N PRO A 491 -22.17 -5.18 1.02
CA PRO A 491 -22.60 -4.03 1.81
C PRO A 491 -23.67 -3.22 1.08
N PRO A 492 -24.64 -2.62 1.79
CA PRO A 492 -25.57 -1.67 1.19
C PRO A 492 -24.84 -0.37 0.82
N ILE A 493 -25.41 0.40 -0.12
CA ILE A 493 -24.99 1.78 -0.35
C ILE A 493 -25.37 2.60 0.89
N PRO A 494 -24.45 3.34 1.53
CA PRO A 494 -24.78 4.17 2.69
C PRO A 494 -25.84 5.22 2.36
N GLY A 495 -26.78 5.48 3.27
CA GLY A 495 -27.91 6.39 3.01
C GLY A 495 -27.49 7.83 2.70
N TRP A 496 -26.38 8.32 3.27
CA TRP A 496 -25.82 9.64 2.91
C TRP A 496 -25.33 9.67 1.46
N LEU A 497 -24.80 8.56 0.95
CA LEU A 497 -24.30 8.46 -0.42
C LEU A 497 -25.46 8.38 -1.40
N GLU A 498 -26.53 7.64 -1.07
CA GLU A 498 -27.76 7.63 -1.88
C GLU A 498 -28.34 9.04 -2.03
N LYS A 499 -28.36 9.84 -0.96
CA LYS A 499 -28.80 11.25 -1.04
C LYS A 499 -27.90 12.07 -1.94
N GLU A 500 -26.59 11.88 -1.87
CA GLU A 500 -25.61 12.62 -2.69
C GLU A 500 -25.66 12.23 -4.17
N MET A 501 -25.98 10.97 -4.49
CA MET A 501 -26.16 10.50 -5.86
C MET A 501 -27.45 11.00 -6.52
N ASN A 502 -28.47 11.28 -5.71
CA ASN A 502 -29.79 11.75 -6.16
C ASN A 502 -29.95 13.28 -6.14
N ALA A 503 -28.97 14.01 -5.61
CA ALA A 503 -28.92 15.47 -5.58
C ALA A 503 -28.30 16.01 -6.88
#